data_AF-A0A7C2E2B0-F1
#
_entry.id   AF-A0A7C2E2B0-F1
#
_cell.length_a   1.000
_cell.length_b   1.000
_cell.length_c   1.000
_cell.angle_alpha   90.00
_cell.angle_beta   90.00
_cell.angle_gamma   90.00
#
_symmetry.space_group_name_H-M   'P 1'
#
loop_
_entity.id
_entity.type
_entity.pdbx_description
1 polymer ?
#
loop_
_entity_poly.entity_id
_entity_poly.type
_entity_poly.pdbx_seq_one_letter_code
_entity_poly.pdbx_strand_id
1 'polypeptide(L)'
;MTVCVYVCIFEDGPLLNGTGGILDQVRREVKGRSERVVVAMSGGVDSSVAAMLLCERGYEVIGVTFRLWLDCELRSMADPRSCCSFRDMEAASQIARALGIRHKVIDLRDLFFREVVEPFVGEYLAGRTPNPCVECNRRVKFPVLARLAEEMGAAWIATGHYARLEWDEKGECSLLRARDKDKDQSYALYGVGQGILRRCLFPNGDLSKDEVRKAAEAGKLAVARKRESQEICFLSGGGYREFLSARFPEALQPGPLEDTSGRKLGEHCGLALFTVGQRKGLGLSAPWPLYVVALEPARRAVVVGRREEVPGRWLRADPARWVKGAPPGKSFQAELMARYNTKPVPCRVKAEGGAFEASCEERVWALTPGQHAVLFRGDEVLGGGVIVSAK
;
A
#
# COMPACT_ATOMS: atom_id res chain seq x y z
N MET A 1 -22.78 52.28 42.18
CA MET A 1 -22.73 53.04 40.91
C MET A 1 -22.06 52.12 39.88
N THR A 2 -22.62 51.71 38.76
CA THR A 2 -23.92 51.80 38.12
C THR A 2 -23.91 50.67 37.08
N VAL A 3 -25.08 50.07 36.87
CA VAL A 3 -25.38 48.97 35.96
C VAL A 3 -25.16 49.39 34.51
N CYS A 4 -24.68 48.48 33.64
CA CYS A 4 -25.24 48.40 32.28
C CYS A 4 -25.06 47.00 31.68
N VAL A 5 -26.22 46.37 31.46
CA VAL A 5 -26.46 45.11 30.79
C VAL A 5 -26.62 45.41 29.30
N TYR A 6 -26.05 44.59 28.42
CA TYR A 6 -26.63 44.39 27.09
C TYR A 6 -26.66 42.90 26.76
N VAL A 7 -27.89 42.41 26.68
CA VAL A 7 -28.32 41.14 26.10
C VAL A 7 -28.53 41.38 24.61
N CYS A 8 -28.04 40.48 23.76
CA CYS A 8 -28.62 40.24 22.44
C CYS A 8 -28.84 38.74 22.27
N ILE A 9 -30.11 38.39 22.27
CA ILE A 9 -30.73 37.11 21.92
C ILE A 9 -30.64 36.95 20.40
N PHE A 10 -30.28 35.75 19.93
CA PHE A 10 -30.87 35.18 18.72
C PHE A 10 -31.13 33.69 18.97
N GLU A 11 -32.37 33.31 18.72
CA GLU A 11 -33.02 32.04 19.02
C GLU A 11 -32.55 30.88 18.11
N ASP A 12 -32.75 29.68 18.65
CA ASP A 12 -32.50 28.36 18.08
C ASP A 12 -33.34 28.02 16.83
N GLY A 13 -32.76 27.19 15.97
CA GLY A 13 -33.48 26.37 14.99
C GLY A 13 -32.61 25.15 14.60
N PRO A 14 -33.09 23.90 14.79
CA PRO A 14 -32.24 22.71 14.94
C PRO A 14 -31.95 22.03 13.60
N LEU A 15 -30.86 21.25 13.49
CA LEU A 15 -30.79 20.04 12.66
C LEU A 15 -29.54 19.20 13.00
N LEU A 16 -29.81 18.03 13.60
CA LEU A 16 -29.09 16.75 13.52
C LEU A 16 -27.75 16.56 14.28
N ASN A 17 -27.90 15.88 15.42
CA ASN A 17 -26.85 15.20 16.19
C ASN A 17 -26.12 14.11 15.39
N GLY A 18 -24.81 13.98 15.62
CA GLY A 18 -24.12 12.70 15.57
C GLY A 18 -22.65 12.75 15.15
N THR A 19 -21.74 12.46 16.09
CA THR A 19 -20.30 12.04 15.92
C THR A 19 -19.18 13.09 15.84
N GLY A 20 -19.41 14.35 16.19
CA GLY A 20 -18.42 15.45 16.06
C GLY A 20 -17.47 15.71 17.24
N GLY A 21 -17.15 14.74 18.11
CA GLY A 21 -16.49 15.04 19.41
C GLY A 21 -15.05 15.57 19.33
N ILE A 22 -14.15 14.87 18.65
CA ILE A 22 -12.71 15.17 18.67
C ILE A 22 -12.29 16.15 17.57
N LEU A 23 -12.88 16.03 16.37
CA LEU A 23 -12.54 16.90 15.24
C LEU A 23 -12.98 18.35 15.46
N ASP A 24 -14.09 18.59 16.17
CA ASP A 24 -14.49 19.96 16.52
C ASP A 24 -13.69 20.53 17.69
N GLN A 25 -13.14 19.69 18.57
CA GLN A 25 -12.22 20.12 19.63
C GLN A 25 -10.86 20.55 19.05
N VAL A 26 -10.31 19.76 18.13
CA VAL A 26 -9.08 20.10 17.39
C VAL A 26 -9.29 21.33 16.49
N ARG A 27 -10.49 21.51 15.90
CA ARG A 27 -10.84 22.70 15.11
C ARG A 27 -11.04 23.98 15.93
N ARG A 28 -11.49 23.88 17.19
CA ARG A 28 -11.82 25.06 18.01
C ARG A 28 -10.63 25.66 18.78
N GLU A 29 -9.57 24.89 19.07
CA GLU A 29 -8.42 25.40 19.86
C GLU A 29 -7.32 26.10 19.04
N VAL A 30 -7.29 25.99 17.71
CA VAL A 30 -6.17 26.50 16.87
C VAL A 30 -6.61 27.61 15.89
N LYS A 31 -7.32 28.62 16.40
CA LYS A 31 -7.43 29.92 15.69
C LYS A 31 -6.13 30.71 15.90
N GLY A 32 -5.14 30.57 15.02
CA GLY A 32 -4.00 31.49 15.00
C GLY A 32 -2.77 31.16 14.15
N ARG A 33 -2.56 29.92 13.71
CA ARG A 33 -1.46 29.54 12.80
C ARG A 33 -1.92 28.40 11.88
N SER A 34 -1.81 28.60 10.56
CA SER A 34 -2.01 27.52 9.59
C SER A 34 -1.01 26.41 9.85
N GLU A 35 -1.47 25.19 10.16
CA GLU A 35 -0.59 24.06 10.38
C GLU A 35 0.06 23.63 9.06
N ARG A 36 1.34 23.27 9.12
CA ARG A 36 2.12 22.89 7.94
C ARG A 36 2.05 21.39 7.69
N VAL A 37 1.89 21.01 6.42
CA VAL A 37 1.82 19.62 5.95
C VAL A 37 2.77 19.36 4.79
N VAL A 38 3.52 18.26 4.86
CA VAL A 38 4.34 17.76 3.73
C VAL A 38 3.56 16.69 2.96
N VAL A 39 3.32 16.91 1.67
CA VAL A 39 2.49 16.03 0.83
C VAL A 39 3.35 15.31 -0.21
N ALA A 40 3.31 13.98 -0.23
CA ALA A 40 3.92 13.21 -1.31
C ALA A 40 3.11 13.35 -2.60
N MET A 41 3.73 13.94 -3.63
CA MET A 41 3.16 14.18 -4.95
C MET A 41 3.83 13.29 -5.99
N SER A 42 3.12 12.29 -6.50
CA SER A 42 3.62 11.38 -7.55
C SER A 42 3.41 11.91 -8.96
N GLY A 43 2.75 13.07 -9.13
CA GLY A 43 2.32 13.55 -10.44
C GLY A 43 1.09 12.82 -10.99
N GLY A 44 0.45 11.98 -10.16
CA GLY A 44 -0.86 11.38 -10.44
C GLY A 44 -2.02 12.24 -9.92
N VAL A 45 -3.24 11.89 -10.33
CA VAL A 45 -4.47 12.57 -9.91
C VAL A 45 -4.62 12.57 -8.39
N ASP A 46 -4.43 11.40 -7.76
CA ASP A 46 -4.79 11.18 -6.37
C ASP A 46 -3.96 12.03 -5.40
N SER A 47 -2.64 12.08 -5.59
CA SER A 47 -1.78 12.93 -4.78
C SER A 47 -1.99 14.43 -5.04
N SER A 48 -2.42 14.78 -6.26
CA SER A 48 -2.64 16.18 -6.65
C SER A 48 -3.92 16.72 -6.03
N VAL A 49 -5.00 15.92 -6.05
CA VAL A 49 -6.25 16.23 -5.36
C VAL A 49 -6.04 16.27 -3.85
N ALA A 50 -5.26 15.33 -3.29
CA ALA A 50 -4.93 15.37 -1.87
C ALA A 50 -4.23 16.68 -1.46
N ALA A 51 -3.26 17.15 -2.26
CA ALA A 51 -2.60 18.44 -2.01
C ALA A 51 -3.58 19.62 -2.11
N MET A 52 -4.42 19.64 -3.16
CA MET A 52 -5.44 20.67 -3.38
C MET A 52 -6.44 20.75 -2.21
N LEU A 53 -6.99 19.61 -1.77
CA LEU A 53 -7.93 19.54 -0.65
C LEU A 53 -7.30 20.06 0.66
N LEU A 54 -6.00 19.86 0.87
CA LEU A 54 -5.30 20.40 2.04
C LEU A 54 -5.13 21.92 1.95
N CYS A 55 -4.84 22.46 0.76
CA CYS A 55 -4.84 23.91 0.54
C CYS A 55 -6.22 24.52 0.83
N GLU A 56 -7.29 23.90 0.31
CA GLU A 56 -8.68 24.35 0.53
C GLU A 56 -9.09 24.31 2.01
N ARG A 57 -8.54 23.37 2.78
CA ARG A 57 -8.73 23.26 4.24
C ARG A 57 -7.86 24.24 5.04
N GLY A 58 -7.05 25.07 4.38
CA GLY A 58 -6.25 26.13 5.02
C GLY A 58 -4.91 25.68 5.59
N TYR A 59 -4.37 24.53 5.19
CA TYR A 59 -3.02 24.10 5.59
C TYR A 59 -1.92 24.82 4.80
N GLU A 60 -0.75 25.01 5.42
CA GLU A 60 0.45 25.40 4.69
C GLU A 60 1.07 24.15 4.04
N VAL A 61 0.79 23.96 2.76
CA VAL A 61 1.19 22.75 2.03
C VAL A 61 2.59 22.89 1.43
N ILE A 62 3.43 21.87 1.62
CA ILE A 62 4.70 21.69 0.92
C ILE A 62 4.66 20.36 0.16
N GLY A 63 4.76 20.41 -1.17
CA GLY A 63 4.82 19.23 -2.01
C GLY A 63 6.23 18.62 -2.05
N VAL A 64 6.31 17.30 -2.00
CA VAL A 64 7.56 16.55 -2.24
C VAL A 64 7.34 15.45 -3.26
N THR A 65 8.24 15.31 -4.24
CA THR A 65 8.22 14.20 -5.19
C THR A 65 9.46 13.33 -4.99
N PHE A 66 9.25 12.02 -4.91
CA PHE A 66 10.34 11.06 -4.75
C PHE A 66 10.80 10.52 -6.09
N ARG A 67 12.09 10.70 -6.38
CA ARG A 67 12.75 10.05 -7.50
C ARG A 67 13.24 8.69 -7.03
N LEU A 68 12.44 7.65 -7.31
CA LEU A 68 12.68 6.27 -6.83
C LEU A 68 13.47 5.41 -7.82
N TRP A 69 13.20 5.54 -9.13
CA TRP A 69 13.79 4.69 -10.16
C TRP A 69 13.88 5.43 -11.50
N LEU A 70 14.89 5.11 -12.30
CA LEU A 70 15.04 5.58 -13.69
C LEU A 70 14.84 4.39 -14.62
N ASP A 71 13.75 4.39 -15.37
CA ASP A 71 13.53 3.43 -16.48
C ASP A 71 14.59 3.56 -17.59
N CYS A 72 15.34 4.67 -17.59
CA CYS A 72 16.32 5.03 -18.62
C CYS A 72 17.44 4.00 -18.80
N GLU A 73 17.73 3.18 -17.80
CA GLU A 73 18.82 2.21 -17.88
C GLU A 73 18.41 0.88 -18.55
N LEU A 74 17.12 0.55 -18.64
CA LEU A 74 16.63 -0.64 -19.35
C LEU A 74 16.19 -0.32 -20.77
N ARG A 75 15.64 0.88 -21.00
CA ARG A 75 15.27 1.36 -22.34
C ARG A 75 16.41 2.18 -22.93
N SER A 76 17.20 1.53 -23.80
CA SER A 76 18.22 2.14 -24.65
C SER A 76 17.83 3.55 -25.15
N MET A 77 18.66 4.54 -24.82
CA MET A 77 19.18 5.68 -25.63
C MET A 77 18.27 6.48 -26.60
N ALA A 78 16.96 6.24 -26.70
CA ALA A 78 16.14 6.85 -27.75
C ALA A 78 15.42 8.15 -27.34
N ASP A 79 15.01 8.31 -26.07
CA ASP A 79 14.47 9.59 -25.56
C ASP A 79 14.39 9.60 -24.02
N PRO A 80 15.21 10.39 -23.31
CA PRO A 80 15.08 10.61 -21.87
C PRO A 80 13.69 11.12 -21.44
N ARG A 81 12.94 11.76 -22.34
CA ARG A 81 11.56 12.25 -22.12
C ARG A 81 10.49 11.16 -22.24
N SER A 82 10.87 9.94 -22.62
CA SER A 82 9.98 8.78 -22.63
C SER A 82 9.88 8.08 -21.26
N CYS A 83 10.74 8.45 -20.30
CA CYS A 83 10.74 7.88 -18.96
C CYS A 83 9.52 8.38 -18.17
N CYS A 84 8.63 7.47 -17.79
CA CYS A 84 7.42 7.76 -17.00
C CYS A 84 7.75 8.59 -15.76
N SER A 85 8.85 8.27 -15.06
CA SER A 85 9.25 8.98 -13.84
C SER A 85 9.61 10.44 -14.08
N PHE A 86 10.16 10.83 -15.24
CA PHE A 86 10.46 12.24 -15.53
C PHE A 86 9.19 13.05 -15.78
N ARG A 87 8.27 12.50 -16.59
CA ARG A 87 6.97 13.14 -16.85
C ARG A 87 6.13 13.30 -15.59
N ASP A 88 6.21 12.33 -14.68
CA ASP A 88 5.54 12.36 -13.39
C ASP A 88 6.09 13.47 -12.47
N MET A 89 7.42 13.63 -12.42
CA MET A 89 8.05 14.72 -11.68
C MET A 89 7.69 16.10 -12.25
N GLU A 90 7.71 16.25 -13.57
CA GLU A 90 7.32 17.50 -14.22
C GLU A 90 5.85 17.84 -13.96
N ALA A 91 4.95 16.85 -14.08
CA ALA A 91 3.54 17.03 -13.76
C ALA A 91 3.33 17.48 -12.30
N ALA A 92 4.02 16.85 -11.34
CA ALA A 92 3.94 17.25 -9.94
C ALA A 92 4.40 18.70 -9.72
N SER A 93 5.49 19.12 -10.39
CA SER A 93 6.01 20.48 -10.31
C SER A 93 5.03 21.51 -10.90
N GLN A 94 4.41 21.20 -12.05
CA GLN A 94 3.40 22.06 -12.68
C GLN A 94 2.16 22.23 -11.80
N ILE A 95 1.69 21.14 -11.19
CA ILE A 95 0.54 21.16 -10.26
C ILE A 95 0.87 21.98 -9.03
N ALA A 96 2.04 21.78 -8.44
CA ALA A 96 2.46 22.56 -7.28
C ALA A 96 2.48 24.07 -7.59
N ARG A 97 2.96 24.47 -8.77
CA ARG A 97 2.91 25.85 -9.23
C ARG A 97 1.47 26.36 -9.38
N ALA A 98 0.58 25.55 -9.96
CA ALA A 98 -0.83 25.91 -10.14
C ALA A 98 -1.56 26.08 -8.78
N LEU A 99 -1.18 25.29 -7.77
CA LEU A 99 -1.71 25.38 -6.41
C LEU A 99 -1.04 26.48 -5.57
N GLY A 100 0.01 27.14 -6.07
CA GLY A 100 0.76 28.15 -5.32
C GLY A 100 1.59 27.59 -4.15
N ILE A 101 1.96 26.31 -4.19
CA ILE A 101 2.69 25.63 -3.11
C ILE A 101 4.17 25.44 -3.43
N ARG A 102 5.01 25.38 -2.39
CA ARG A 102 6.43 25.01 -2.54
C ARG A 102 6.54 23.54 -2.92
N HIS A 103 7.51 23.20 -3.77
CA HIS A 103 7.74 21.83 -4.23
C HIS A 103 9.23 21.48 -4.25
N LYS A 104 9.56 20.26 -3.81
CA LYS A 104 10.93 19.71 -3.85
C LYS A 104 10.94 18.32 -4.45
N VAL A 105 12.01 17.99 -5.17
CA VAL A 105 12.30 16.63 -5.62
C VAL A 105 13.38 16.04 -4.70
N ILE A 106 13.13 14.85 -4.19
CA ILE A 106 14.03 14.12 -3.28
C ILE A 106 14.53 12.87 -4.01
N ASP A 107 15.84 12.75 -4.17
CA ASP A 107 16.46 11.59 -4.78
C ASP A 107 16.57 10.46 -3.75
N LEU A 108 15.87 9.36 -4.01
CA LEU A 108 15.81 8.19 -3.13
C LEU A 108 16.20 6.90 -3.87
N ARG A 109 16.86 6.99 -5.03
CA ARG A 109 17.18 5.82 -5.88
C ARG A 109 17.93 4.74 -5.12
N ASP A 110 19.01 5.10 -4.43
CA ASP A 110 19.84 4.14 -3.71
C ASP A 110 19.09 3.50 -2.53
N LEU A 111 18.34 4.32 -1.79
CA LEU A 111 17.50 3.85 -0.68
C LEU A 111 16.40 2.91 -1.19
N PHE A 112 15.74 3.27 -2.28
CA PHE A 112 14.67 2.47 -2.87
C PHE A 112 15.21 1.13 -3.41
N PHE A 113 16.36 1.15 -4.08
CA PHE A 113 16.99 -0.08 -4.56
C PHE A 113 17.26 -1.04 -3.40
N ARG A 114 17.98 -0.58 -2.37
CA ARG A 114 18.36 -1.41 -1.22
C ARG A 114 17.17 -1.89 -0.39
N GLU A 115 16.18 -1.04 -0.14
CA GLU A 115 15.08 -1.37 0.78
C GLU A 115 13.89 -2.06 0.09
N VAL A 116 13.77 -1.97 -1.24
CA VAL A 116 12.60 -2.47 -1.98
C VAL A 116 13.00 -3.42 -3.10
N VAL A 117 13.90 -3.00 -4.01
CA VAL A 117 14.21 -3.78 -5.22
C VAL A 117 15.06 -5.00 -4.90
N GLU A 118 16.12 -4.86 -4.11
CA GLU A 118 17.00 -5.96 -3.74
C GLU A 118 16.25 -7.04 -2.90
N PRO A 119 15.47 -6.69 -1.85
CA PRO A 119 14.62 -7.65 -1.16
C PRO A 119 13.59 -8.30 -2.08
N PHE A 120 12.99 -7.55 -2.99
CA PHE A 120 12.04 -8.09 -3.96
C PHE A 120 12.67 -9.19 -4.83
N VAL A 121 13.89 -8.96 -5.36
CA VAL A 121 14.63 -9.96 -6.13
C VAL A 121 15.00 -11.16 -5.26
N GLY A 122 15.51 -10.91 -4.05
CA GLY A 122 15.88 -11.97 -3.09
C GLY A 122 14.72 -12.90 -2.74
N GLU A 123 13.51 -12.36 -2.58
CA GLU A 123 12.31 -13.16 -2.33
C GLU A 123 11.96 -14.08 -3.50
N TYR A 124 12.03 -13.58 -4.73
CA TYR A 124 11.82 -14.40 -5.94
C TYR A 124 12.87 -15.51 -6.10
N LEU A 125 14.13 -15.20 -5.82
CA LEU A 125 15.22 -16.19 -5.80
C LEU A 125 14.97 -17.30 -4.77
N ALA A 126 14.36 -16.94 -3.64
CA ALA A 126 13.97 -17.87 -2.59
C ALA A 126 12.62 -18.56 -2.84
N GLY A 127 12.07 -18.50 -4.05
CA GLY A 127 10.81 -19.14 -4.43
C GLY A 127 9.58 -18.56 -3.72
N ARG A 128 9.66 -17.31 -3.26
CA ARG A 128 8.57 -16.57 -2.62
C ARG A 128 8.07 -15.47 -3.55
N THR A 129 6.84 -15.01 -3.35
CA THR A 129 6.24 -13.95 -4.18
C THR A 129 6.02 -12.69 -3.34
N PRO A 130 6.92 -11.68 -3.40
CA PRO A 130 6.86 -10.49 -2.56
C PRO A 130 5.79 -9.48 -2.99
N ASN A 131 5.49 -8.51 -2.11
CA ASN A 131 4.75 -7.29 -2.46
C ASN A 131 5.61 -6.03 -2.20
N PRO A 132 6.23 -5.44 -3.24
CA PRO A 132 7.14 -4.32 -3.06
C PRO A 132 6.45 -3.01 -2.62
N CYS A 133 5.13 -2.88 -2.85
CA CYS A 133 4.39 -1.68 -2.48
C CYS A 133 4.23 -1.54 -0.96
N VAL A 134 3.98 -2.67 -0.26
CA VAL A 134 3.92 -2.70 1.21
C VAL A 134 5.27 -2.28 1.79
N GLU A 135 6.36 -2.86 1.28
CA GLU A 135 7.71 -2.57 1.76
C GLU A 135 8.15 -1.13 1.42
N CYS A 136 7.80 -0.61 0.25
CA CYS A 136 8.03 0.79 -0.12
C CYS A 136 7.33 1.75 0.84
N ASN A 137 6.06 1.51 1.20
CA ASN A 137 5.36 2.32 2.19
C ASN A 137 6.05 2.25 3.56
N ARG A 138 6.37 1.04 4.01
CA ARG A 138 6.93 0.77 5.33
C ARG A 138 8.35 1.30 5.52
N ARG A 139 9.23 1.14 4.53
CA ARG A 139 10.67 1.40 4.68
C ARG A 139 11.15 2.69 4.03
N VAL A 140 10.43 3.18 3.02
CA VAL A 140 10.88 4.33 2.22
C VAL A 140 9.93 5.50 2.36
N LYS A 141 8.69 5.38 1.84
CA LYS A 141 7.78 6.52 1.65
C LYS A 141 7.44 7.22 2.96
N PHE A 142 6.87 6.49 3.93
CA PHE A 142 6.41 7.08 5.18
C PHE A 142 7.56 7.50 6.11
N PRO A 143 8.63 6.70 6.30
CA PRO A 143 9.80 7.14 7.08
C PRO A 143 10.46 8.40 6.51
N VAL A 144 10.65 8.48 5.18
CA VAL A 144 11.23 9.67 4.55
C VAL A 144 10.30 10.87 4.68
N LEU A 145 8.99 10.70 4.48
CA LEU A 145 8.02 11.79 4.71
C LEU A 145 8.07 12.31 6.14
N ALA A 146 8.08 11.42 7.14
CA ALA A 146 8.13 11.80 8.54
C ALA A 146 9.39 12.63 8.86
N ARG A 147 10.54 12.19 8.36
CA ARG A 147 11.81 12.93 8.47
C ARG A 147 11.75 14.30 7.79
N LEU A 148 11.26 14.37 6.56
CA LEU A 148 11.13 15.64 5.83
C LEU A 148 10.16 16.60 6.54
N ALA A 149 9.09 16.09 7.15
CA ALA A 149 8.19 16.91 7.93
C ALA A 149 8.88 17.52 9.16
N GLU A 150 9.71 16.76 9.86
CA GLU A 150 10.52 17.29 10.97
C GLU A 150 11.50 18.37 10.50
N GLU A 151 12.26 18.11 9.42
CA GLU A 151 13.21 19.06 8.84
C GLU A 151 12.53 20.35 8.33
N MET A 152 11.27 20.26 7.90
CA MET A 152 10.50 21.40 7.39
C MET A 152 9.58 22.03 8.44
N GLY A 153 9.61 21.58 9.70
CA GLY A 153 8.74 22.06 10.77
C GLY A 153 7.25 21.86 10.47
N ALA A 154 6.90 20.75 9.81
CA ALA A 154 5.53 20.36 9.50
C ALA A 154 4.98 19.41 10.57
N ALA A 155 3.78 19.72 11.08
CA ALA A 155 3.09 18.85 12.03
C ALA A 155 2.64 17.55 11.36
N TRP A 156 2.23 17.64 10.09
CA TRP A 156 1.57 16.57 9.35
C TRP A 156 2.34 16.12 8.11
N ILE A 157 2.11 14.86 7.75
CA ILE A 157 2.43 14.32 6.42
C ILE A 157 1.15 13.87 5.73
N ALA A 158 1.10 13.97 4.41
CA ALA A 158 -0.04 13.48 3.65
C ALA A 158 0.37 12.73 2.39
N THR A 159 -0.54 11.86 1.96
CA THR A 159 -0.41 11.12 0.70
C THR A 159 -1.78 11.01 0.03
N GLY A 160 -1.79 10.70 -1.26
CA GLY A 160 -3.03 10.42 -1.99
C GLY A 160 -3.62 9.03 -1.74
N HIS A 161 -3.21 8.31 -0.69
CA HIS A 161 -3.73 6.96 -0.44
C HIS A 161 -5.21 6.97 -0.07
N TYR A 162 -5.93 5.95 -0.54
CA TYR A 162 -7.30 5.65 -0.15
C TYR A 162 -7.27 4.80 1.12
N ALA A 163 -7.25 5.46 2.26
CA ALA A 163 -7.43 4.86 3.59
C ALA A 163 -7.94 5.94 4.53
N ARG A 164 -8.56 5.55 5.64
CA ARG A 164 -9.03 6.49 6.66
C ARG A 164 -8.24 6.30 7.95
N LEU A 165 -8.18 7.35 8.75
CA LEU A 165 -7.58 7.34 10.07
C LEU A 165 -8.62 7.87 11.06
N GLU A 166 -8.76 7.20 12.19
CA GLU A 166 -9.56 7.65 13.31
C GLU A 166 -8.69 7.66 14.56
N TRP A 167 -8.89 8.64 15.43
CA TRP A 167 -8.12 8.78 16.68
C TRP A 167 -9.08 8.63 17.85
N ASP A 168 -8.65 7.90 18.87
CA ASP A 168 -9.37 7.84 20.14
C ASP A 168 -9.00 9.02 21.06
N GLU A 169 -9.65 9.09 22.23
CA GLU A 169 -9.40 10.13 23.24
C GLU A 169 -7.96 10.12 23.79
N LYS A 170 -7.24 8.99 23.66
CA LYS A 170 -5.86 8.82 24.09
C LYS A 170 -4.85 9.16 22.99
N GLY A 171 -5.33 9.54 21.80
CA GLY A 171 -4.51 9.84 20.63
C GLY A 171 -3.98 8.59 19.90
N GLU A 172 -4.49 7.40 20.22
CA GLU A 172 -4.18 6.18 19.47
C GLU A 172 -4.89 6.21 18.12
N CYS A 173 -4.13 6.01 17.04
CA CYS A 173 -4.66 6.06 15.68
C CYS A 173 -5.05 4.66 15.18
N SER A 174 -6.27 4.53 14.66
CA SER A 174 -6.80 3.36 13.99
C SER A 174 -6.69 3.56 12.47
N LEU A 175 -6.07 2.60 11.79
CA LEU A 175 -6.05 2.56 10.34
C LEU A 175 -7.31 1.86 9.84
N LEU A 176 -8.08 2.56 9.01
CA LEU A 176 -9.34 2.06 8.49
C LEU A 176 -9.31 1.96 6.96
N ARG A 177 -10.15 1.07 6.45
CA ARG A 177 -10.43 0.95 5.01
C ARG A 177 -11.02 2.24 4.46
N ALA A 178 -10.69 2.54 3.22
CA ALA A 178 -11.33 3.64 2.49
C ALA A 178 -12.85 3.47 2.41
N ARG A 179 -13.56 4.58 2.18
CA ARG A 179 -14.99 4.56 1.86
C ARG A 179 -15.24 3.83 0.54
N ASP A 180 -14.40 4.09 -0.46
CA ASP A 180 -14.36 3.37 -1.73
C ASP A 180 -13.59 2.05 -1.59
N LYS A 181 -14.32 0.93 -1.46
CA LYS A 181 -13.74 -0.38 -1.20
C LYS A 181 -12.94 -0.94 -2.39
N ASP A 182 -13.24 -0.50 -3.61
CA ASP A 182 -12.54 -0.94 -4.82
C ASP A 182 -11.19 -0.23 -4.99
N LYS A 183 -11.00 0.91 -4.31
CA LYS A 183 -9.75 1.66 -4.27
C LYS A 183 -9.01 1.57 -2.95
N ASP A 184 -9.53 0.83 -1.97
CA ASP A 184 -8.96 0.71 -0.64
C ASP A 184 -7.49 0.25 -0.66
N GLN A 185 -6.63 1.08 -0.08
CA GLN A 185 -5.18 0.88 -0.01
C GLN A 185 -4.69 0.62 1.42
N SER A 186 -5.61 0.46 2.38
CA SER A 186 -5.27 0.19 3.78
C SER A 186 -4.40 -1.07 3.98
N TYR A 187 -4.59 -2.09 3.13
CA TYR A 187 -3.71 -3.28 3.05
C TYR A 187 -2.23 -2.91 2.88
N ALA A 188 -1.91 -1.89 2.07
CA ALA A 188 -0.53 -1.50 1.81
C ALA A 188 0.10 -0.66 2.94
N LEU A 189 -0.68 -0.33 3.98
CA LEU A 189 -0.33 0.62 5.03
C LEU A 189 -0.22 -0.02 6.43
N TYR A 190 -0.61 -1.29 6.60
CA TYR A 190 -0.62 -1.95 7.93
C TYR A 190 0.73 -1.88 8.66
N GLY A 191 1.83 -1.83 7.91
CA GLY A 191 3.20 -1.86 8.42
C GLY A 191 3.81 -0.49 8.76
N VAL A 192 3.12 0.63 8.50
CA VAL A 192 3.67 1.99 8.68
C VAL A 192 3.98 2.32 10.15
N GLY A 193 3.19 1.77 11.07
CA GLY A 193 3.40 1.90 12.51
C GLY A 193 2.81 3.17 13.14
N GLN A 194 2.45 3.05 14.42
CA GLN A 194 1.64 4.05 15.13
C GLN A 194 2.29 5.44 15.21
N GLY A 195 3.60 5.48 15.43
CA GLY A 195 4.33 6.74 15.58
C GLY A 195 4.27 7.66 14.36
N ILE A 196 4.18 7.07 13.15
CA ILE A 196 4.02 7.81 11.89
C ILE A 196 2.54 8.01 11.57
N LEU A 197 1.70 6.97 11.71
CA LEU A 197 0.27 7.03 11.37
C LEU A 197 -0.45 8.17 12.10
N ARG A 198 -0.13 8.42 13.37
CA ARG A 198 -0.73 9.52 14.14
C ARG A 198 -0.50 10.92 13.56
N ARG A 199 0.48 11.10 12.66
CA ARG A 199 0.82 12.35 11.96
C ARG A 199 0.41 12.33 10.47
N CYS A 200 -0.30 11.30 10.03
CA CYS A 200 -0.71 11.15 8.63
C CYS A 200 -2.07 11.79 8.36
N LEU A 201 -2.21 12.31 7.15
CA LEU A 201 -3.48 12.72 6.56
C LEU A 201 -3.69 11.97 5.24
N PHE A 202 -4.89 11.42 5.05
CA PHE A 202 -5.31 10.75 3.82
C PHE A 202 -6.58 11.40 3.25
N PRO A 203 -6.45 12.56 2.57
CA PRO A 203 -7.61 13.35 2.14
C PRO A 203 -8.59 12.59 1.24
N ASN A 204 -8.12 11.58 0.51
CA ASN A 204 -8.91 10.77 -0.42
C ASN A 204 -9.66 9.62 0.26
N GLY A 205 -9.40 9.34 1.54
CA GLY A 205 -9.97 8.19 2.26
C GLY A 205 -11.51 8.17 2.30
N ASP A 206 -12.12 9.36 2.32
CA ASP A 206 -13.56 9.56 2.36
C ASP A 206 -14.19 9.83 0.99
N LEU A 207 -13.41 9.75 -0.09
CA LEU A 207 -13.89 10.05 -1.44
C LEU A 207 -13.98 8.79 -2.30
N SER A 208 -14.94 8.77 -3.22
CA SER A 208 -14.93 7.80 -4.32
C SER A 208 -13.91 8.21 -5.37
N LYS A 209 -13.50 7.26 -6.22
CA LYS A 209 -12.59 7.61 -7.33
C LYS A 209 -13.17 8.69 -8.25
N ASP A 210 -14.47 8.62 -8.50
CA ASP A 210 -15.16 9.56 -9.38
C ASP A 210 -15.23 10.95 -8.75
N GLU A 211 -15.43 11.06 -7.44
CA GLU A 211 -15.35 12.34 -6.74
C GLU A 211 -13.94 12.93 -6.80
N VAL A 212 -12.90 12.11 -6.64
CA VAL A 212 -11.51 12.58 -6.80
C VAL A 212 -11.27 13.11 -8.22
N ARG A 213 -11.79 12.44 -9.25
CA ARG A 213 -11.70 12.95 -10.64
C ARG A 213 -12.47 14.25 -10.83
N LYS A 214 -13.70 14.33 -10.32
CA LYS A 214 -14.51 15.57 -10.38
C LYS A 214 -13.83 16.73 -9.65
N ALA A 215 -13.21 16.47 -8.49
CA ALA A 215 -12.43 17.47 -7.77
C ALA A 215 -11.22 17.94 -8.60
N ALA A 216 -10.51 17.01 -9.25
CA ALA A 216 -9.41 17.37 -10.14
C ALA A 216 -9.86 18.23 -11.33
N GLU A 217 -11.01 17.94 -11.93
CA GLU A 217 -11.60 18.72 -13.03
C GLU A 217 -12.05 20.11 -12.56
N ALA A 218 -12.73 20.19 -11.42
CA ALA A 218 -13.17 21.46 -10.83
C ALA A 218 -11.98 22.36 -10.46
N GLY A 219 -10.92 21.77 -9.91
CA GLY A 219 -9.64 22.44 -9.64
C GLY A 219 -8.78 22.70 -10.88
N LYS A 220 -9.28 22.37 -12.08
CA LYS A 220 -8.58 22.53 -13.37
C LYS A 220 -7.17 21.93 -13.38
N LEU A 221 -6.98 20.82 -12.67
CA LEU A 221 -5.69 20.14 -12.60
C LEU A 221 -5.40 19.45 -13.94
N ALA A 222 -4.23 19.73 -14.54
CA ALA A 222 -3.82 19.17 -15.82
C ALA A 222 -3.81 17.62 -15.84
N VAL A 223 -3.72 16.98 -14.68
CA VAL A 223 -3.71 15.52 -14.52
C VAL A 223 -5.09 14.89 -14.49
N ALA A 224 -6.19 15.64 -14.46
CA ALA A 224 -7.55 15.10 -14.22
C ALA A 224 -7.93 13.90 -15.12
N ARG A 225 -7.42 13.86 -16.36
CA ARG A 225 -7.68 12.79 -17.34
C ARG A 225 -6.56 11.74 -17.44
N LYS A 226 -5.52 11.84 -16.62
CA LYS A 226 -4.37 10.92 -16.63
C LYS A 226 -4.83 9.54 -16.14
N ARG A 227 -4.40 8.49 -16.84
CA ARG A 227 -4.66 7.10 -16.43
C ARG A 227 -3.95 6.78 -15.12
N GLU A 228 -4.56 5.90 -14.33
CA GLU A 228 -3.95 5.37 -13.11
C GLU A 228 -2.77 4.46 -13.44
N SER A 229 -1.71 4.54 -12.65
CA SER A 229 -0.63 3.55 -12.66
C SER A 229 -1.11 2.32 -11.89
N GLN A 230 -1.29 1.20 -12.59
CA GLN A 230 -1.68 -0.08 -11.96
C GLN A 230 -0.51 -1.05 -11.82
N GLU A 231 0.67 -0.69 -12.31
CA GLU A 231 1.87 -1.52 -12.29
C GLU A 231 2.81 -1.15 -11.13
N ILE A 232 3.67 -2.08 -10.73
CA ILE A 232 4.75 -1.83 -9.77
C ILE A 232 5.66 -0.76 -10.38
N CYS A 233 5.98 0.28 -9.59
CA CYS A 233 6.56 1.53 -10.09
C CYS A 233 7.91 1.43 -10.82
N PHE A 234 8.67 0.34 -10.67
CA PHE A 234 9.97 0.12 -11.31
C PHE A 234 9.93 -0.97 -12.39
N LEU A 235 8.76 -1.52 -12.69
CA LEU A 235 8.58 -2.48 -13.78
C LEU A 235 8.12 -1.69 -15.01
N SER A 236 9.02 -1.49 -15.98
CA SER A 236 8.87 -0.58 -17.13
C SER A 236 7.86 -1.04 -18.21
N GLY A 237 6.72 -1.62 -17.82
CA GLY A 237 5.67 -2.18 -18.69
C GLY A 237 5.86 -3.64 -19.11
N GLY A 238 7.08 -4.19 -18.99
CA GLY A 238 7.41 -5.60 -19.27
C GLY A 238 7.02 -6.60 -18.17
N GLY A 239 6.56 -6.08 -17.03
CA GLY A 239 6.31 -6.85 -15.82
C GLY A 239 7.59 -7.37 -15.16
N TYR A 240 7.42 -8.15 -14.09
CA TYR A 240 8.55 -8.57 -13.27
C TYR A 240 9.43 -9.62 -13.97
N ARG A 241 8.84 -10.39 -14.89
CA ARG A 241 9.57 -11.43 -15.64
C ARG A 241 10.64 -10.83 -16.54
N GLU A 242 10.30 -9.81 -17.31
CA GLU A 242 11.26 -9.09 -18.15
C GLU A 242 12.33 -8.39 -17.30
N PHE A 243 11.91 -7.78 -16.20
CA PHE A 243 12.84 -7.16 -15.24
C PHE A 243 13.86 -8.15 -14.68
N LEU A 244 13.41 -9.32 -14.21
CA LEU A 244 14.29 -10.38 -13.71
C LEU A 244 15.20 -10.90 -14.83
N SER A 245 14.68 -11.17 -16.04
CA SER A 245 15.51 -11.62 -17.17
C SER A 245 16.62 -10.64 -17.53
N ALA A 246 16.31 -9.34 -17.52
CA ALA A 246 17.24 -8.31 -17.99
C ALA A 246 18.30 -7.94 -16.95
N ARG A 247 17.97 -7.97 -15.66
CA ARG A 247 18.85 -7.48 -14.58
C ARG A 247 19.42 -8.56 -13.68
N PHE A 248 18.73 -9.70 -13.58
CA PHE A 248 19.08 -10.81 -12.70
C PHE A 248 18.91 -12.15 -13.43
N PRO A 249 19.60 -12.37 -14.57
CA PRO A 249 19.48 -13.60 -15.35
C PRO A 249 19.83 -14.85 -14.53
N GLU A 250 20.66 -14.73 -13.50
CA GLU A 250 20.97 -15.78 -12.53
C GLU A 250 19.74 -16.26 -11.74
N ALA A 251 18.65 -15.48 -11.70
CA ALA A 251 17.37 -15.86 -11.11
C ALA A 251 16.58 -16.85 -12.00
N LEU A 252 16.97 -17.00 -13.26
CA LEU A 252 16.24 -17.78 -14.27
C LEU A 252 16.94 -19.10 -14.58
N GLN A 253 17.27 -19.85 -13.54
CA GLN A 253 17.85 -21.17 -13.72
C GLN A 253 16.77 -22.23 -13.94
N PRO A 254 16.93 -23.09 -14.97
CA PRO A 254 15.96 -24.12 -15.24
C PRO A 254 15.92 -25.17 -14.12
N GLY A 255 14.78 -25.82 -14.00
CA GLY A 255 14.53 -26.82 -12.98
C GLY A 255 13.38 -27.74 -13.35
N PRO A 256 13.18 -28.83 -12.59
CA PRO A 256 12.15 -29.80 -12.88
C PRO A 256 10.76 -29.23 -12.54
N LEU A 257 9.81 -29.53 -13.42
CA LEU A 257 8.39 -29.35 -13.14
C LEU A 257 7.82 -30.74 -12.80
N GLU A 258 7.33 -30.91 -11.58
CA GLU A 258 6.92 -32.21 -11.01
C GLU A 258 5.48 -32.16 -10.50
N ASP A 259 4.82 -33.31 -10.42
CA ASP A 259 3.54 -33.42 -9.71
C ASP A 259 3.73 -33.64 -8.20
N THR A 260 2.63 -33.68 -7.45
CA THR A 260 2.64 -33.90 -5.99
C THR A 260 3.11 -35.29 -5.56
N SER A 261 3.30 -36.23 -6.48
CA SER A 261 3.94 -37.53 -6.23
C SER A 261 5.46 -37.51 -6.48
N GLY A 262 6.01 -36.39 -6.95
CA GLY A 262 7.42 -36.24 -7.32
C GLY A 262 7.74 -36.75 -8.72
N ARG A 263 6.74 -37.07 -9.54
CA ARG A 263 6.96 -37.46 -10.93
C ARG A 263 7.26 -36.22 -11.76
N LYS A 264 8.40 -36.23 -12.45
CA LYS A 264 8.75 -35.20 -13.43
C LYS A 264 7.77 -35.20 -14.61
N LEU A 265 7.13 -34.05 -14.83
CA LEU A 265 6.21 -33.78 -15.94
C LEU A 265 6.86 -32.94 -17.04
N GLY A 266 7.91 -32.19 -16.71
CA GLY A 266 8.62 -31.34 -17.65
C GLY A 266 9.73 -30.53 -16.98
N GLU A 267 10.07 -29.40 -17.59
CA GLU A 267 11.06 -28.44 -17.09
C GLU A 267 10.53 -27.02 -17.22
N HIS A 268 10.98 -26.13 -16.36
CA HIS A 268 10.67 -24.71 -16.41
C HIS A 268 11.95 -23.88 -16.57
N CYS A 269 11.82 -22.62 -17.00
CA CYS A 269 12.96 -21.73 -17.30
C CYS A 269 13.40 -20.82 -16.13
N GLY A 270 13.08 -21.18 -14.89
CA GLY A 270 13.32 -20.29 -13.73
C GLY A 270 12.25 -20.39 -12.65
N LEU A 271 12.64 -20.68 -11.41
CA LEU A 271 11.70 -20.80 -10.28
C LEU A 271 10.97 -19.48 -10.01
N ALA A 272 11.70 -18.36 -10.14
CA ALA A 272 11.22 -17.00 -9.91
C ALA A 272 10.05 -16.59 -10.83
N LEU A 273 9.79 -17.33 -11.92
CA LEU A 273 8.70 -17.05 -12.85
C LEU A 273 7.34 -17.62 -12.40
N PHE A 274 7.32 -18.33 -11.27
CA PHE A 274 6.13 -19.02 -10.77
C PHE A 274 5.70 -18.48 -9.42
N THR A 275 4.40 -18.58 -9.18
CA THR A 275 3.74 -18.18 -7.94
C THR A 275 2.73 -19.26 -7.58
N VAL A 276 2.57 -19.58 -6.29
CA VAL A 276 1.54 -20.53 -5.84
C VAL A 276 0.15 -20.12 -6.35
N GLY A 277 -0.60 -21.09 -6.85
CA GLY A 277 -1.89 -20.91 -7.51
C GLY A 277 -1.80 -20.47 -8.98
N GLN A 278 -0.61 -20.29 -9.55
CA GLN A 278 -0.45 -19.99 -10.98
C GLN A 278 -0.89 -21.18 -11.83
N ARG A 279 -1.74 -20.90 -12.83
CA ARG A 279 -2.18 -21.89 -13.85
C ARG A 279 -1.52 -21.68 -15.21
N LYS A 280 -1.36 -20.43 -15.63
CA LYS A 280 -0.87 -20.09 -16.98
C LYS A 280 0.66 -20.18 -17.02
N GLY A 281 1.20 -20.47 -18.22
CA GLY A 281 2.65 -20.48 -18.44
C GLY A 281 3.39 -21.66 -17.80
N LEU A 282 2.69 -22.77 -17.53
CA LEU A 282 3.32 -24.02 -17.06
C LEU A 282 3.98 -24.81 -18.20
N GLY A 283 3.53 -24.63 -19.45
CA GLY A 283 4.08 -25.36 -20.60
C GLY A 283 3.75 -26.86 -20.64
N LEU A 284 2.76 -27.30 -19.86
CA LEU A 284 2.35 -28.71 -19.77
C LEU A 284 1.00 -28.96 -20.46
N SER A 285 0.89 -30.13 -21.07
CA SER A 285 -0.39 -30.73 -21.46
C SER A 285 -0.81 -31.76 -20.42
N ALA A 286 -2.00 -31.60 -19.85
CA ALA A 286 -2.55 -32.52 -18.86
C ALA A 286 -4.07 -32.67 -19.08
N PRO A 287 -4.65 -33.84 -18.75
CA PRO A 287 -6.10 -34.10 -18.88
C PRO A 287 -6.98 -33.21 -18.01
N TRP A 288 -6.42 -32.53 -17.01
CA TRP A 288 -7.11 -31.56 -16.15
C TRP A 288 -6.23 -30.32 -15.91
N PRO A 289 -6.81 -29.18 -15.50
CA PRO A 289 -6.04 -27.99 -15.16
C PRO A 289 -5.08 -28.24 -14.00
N LEU A 290 -3.81 -27.89 -14.20
CA LEU A 290 -2.79 -27.92 -13.17
C LEU A 290 -2.49 -26.51 -12.64
N TYR A 291 -2.13 -26.45 -11.37
CA TYR A 291 -1.79 -25.23 -10.64
C TYR A 291 -0.48 -25.46 -9.89
N VAL A 292 0.34 -24.42 -9.77
CA VAL A 292 1.50 -24.44 -8.87
C VAL A 292 0.99 -24.60 -7.43
N VAL A 293 1.38 -25.68 -6.76
CA VAL A 293 1.02 -25.95 -5.36
C VAL A 293 2.15 -25.58 -4.40
N ALA A 294 3.40 -25.74 -4.83
CA ALA A 294 4.59 -25.40 -4.06
C ALA A 294 5.76 -25.03 -4.98
N LEU A 295 6.69 -24.25 -4.42
CA LEU A 295 7.98 -23.92 -5.03
C LEU A 295 9.06 -24.40 -4.07
N GLU A 296 10.03 -25.16 -4.59
CA GLU A 296 11.06 -25.83 -3.79
C GLU A 296 12.45 -25.31 -4.19
N PRO A 297 12.96 -24.22 -3.55
CA PRO A 297 14.20 -23.56 -3.95
C PRO A 297 15.42 -24.47 -3.91
N ALA A 298 15.53 -25.34 -2.91
CA ALA A 298 16.69 -26.22 -2.72
C ALA A 298 16.93 -27.16 -3.92
N ARG A 299 15.85 -27.59 -4.60
CA ARG A 299 15.94 -28.42 -5.81
C ARG A 299 15.59 -27.65 -7.08
N ARG A 300 15.27 -26.35 -6.95
CA ARG A 300 14.70 -25.51 -8.01
C ARG A 300 13.48 -26.13 -8.67
N ALA A 301 12.62 -26.81 -7.90
CA ALA A 301 11.48 -27.54 -8.46
C ALA A 301 10.19 -26.72 -8.37
N VAL A 302 9.38 -26.78 -9.43
CA VAL A 302 8.00 -26.29 -9.42
C VAL A 302 7.08 -27.49 -9.28
N VAL A 303 6.36 -27.56 -8.15
CA VAL A 303 5.39 -28.63 -7.89
C VAL A 303 4.02 -28.17 -8.36
N VAL A 304 3.38 -28.97 -9.20
CA VAL A 304 2.03 -28.72 -9.70
C VAL A 304 1.05 -29.80 -9.26
N GLY A 305 -0.20 -29.40 -9.08
CA GLY A 305 -1.27 -30.31 -8.67
C GLY A 305 -2.63 -29.76 -9.07
N ARG A 306 -3.67 -30.41 -8.56
CA ARG A 306 -5.06 -29.98 -8.72
C ARG A 306 -5.37 -28.77 -7.86
N ARG A 307 -6.53 -28.17 -8.12
CA ARG A 307 -6.97 -26.93 -7.45
C ARG A 307 -7.08 -27.10 -5.93
N GLU A 308 -7.52 -28.26 -5.48
CA GLU A 308 -7.73 -28.64 -4.09
C GLU A 308 -6.43 -28.86 -3.30
N GLU A 309 -5.31 -29.05 -3.99
CA GLU A 309 -3.98 -29.23 -3.40
C GLU A 309 -3.26 -27.88 -3.17
N VAL A 310 -3.79 -26.77 -3.72
CA VAL A 310 -3.21 -25.43 -3.53
C VAL A 310 -3.49 -24.92 -2.10
N PRO A 311 -2.47 -24.49 -1.33
CA PRO A 311 -2.65 -24.00 0.04
C PRO A 311 -3.76 -22.96 0.19
N GLY A 312 -4.59 -23.09 1.23
CA GLY A 312 -5.80 -22.28 1.31
C GLY A 312 -6.58 -22.29 2.63
N ARG A 313 -6.17 -23.03 3.65
CA ARG A 313 -6.91 -23.09 4.92
C ARG A 313 -6.14 -22.54 6.10
N TRP A 314 -4.83 -22.54 6.03
CA TRP A 314 -4.00 -22.10 7.14
C TRP A 314 -2.75 -21.38 6.64
N LEU A 315 -2.31 -20.37 7.38
CA LEU A 315 -1.00 -19.76 7.18
C LEU A 315 -0.35 -19.37 8.51
N ARG A 316 0.97 -19.20 8.45
CA ARG A 316 1.76 -18.49 9.45
C ARG A 316 2.36 -17.25 8.79
N ALA A 317 2.26 -16.12 9.47
CA ALA A 317 2.81 -14.84 9.06
C ALA A 317 3.85 -14.32 10.07
N ASP A 318 5.03 -13.98 9.58
CA ASP A 318 6.21 -13.65 10.38
C ASP A 318 7.12 -12.64 9.63
N PRO A 319 7.53 -11.51 10.24
CA PRO A 319 7.10 -11.01 11.54
C PRO A 319 5.70 -10.40 11.47
N ALA A 320 4.92 -10.57 12.53
CA ALA A 320 3.67 -9.88 12.75
C ALA A 320 3.92 -8.42 13.14
N ARG A 321 3.12 -7.51 12.58
CA ARG A 321 3.09 -6.09 12.91
C ARG A 321 1.65 -5.66 13.14
N TRP A 322 1.42 -5.00 14.26
CA TRP A 322 0.10 -4.54 14.68
C TRP A 322 0.02 -3.03 14.58
N VAL A 323 -1.10 -2.51 14.04
CA VAL A 323 -1.29 -1.07 13.85
C VAL A 323 -1.22 -0.35 15.20
N LYS A 324 -1.89 -0.90 16.21
CA LYS A 324 -1.90 -0.45 17.61
C LYS A 324 -0.75 -1.00 18.46
N GLY A 325 0.30 -1.53 17.83
CA GLY A 325 1.50 -2.05 18.50
C GLY A 325 1.37 -3.43 19.15
N ALA A 326 0.15 -3.90 19.45
CA ALA A 326 -0.11 -5.24 20.00
C ALA A 326 -1.32 -5.93 19.35
N PRO A 327 -1.39 -7.27 19.34
CA PRO A 327 -2.59 -7.98 18.91
C PRO A 327 -3.75 -7.72 19.87
N PRO A 328 -5.02 -7.81 19.42
CA PRO A 328 -6.19 -7.70 20.29
C PRO A 328 -6.24 -8.74 21.42
N GLY A 329 -5.52 -9.85 21.28
CA GLY A 329 -5.37 -10.90 22.26
C GLY A 329 -4.53 -12.05 21.72
N LYS A 330 -4.27 -13.07 22.54
CA LYS A 330 -3.53 -14.28 22.09
C LYS A 330 -4.30 -15.10 21.06
N SER A 331 -5.63 -15.08 21.13
CA SER A 331 -6.52 -15.74 20.17
C SER A 331 -7.75 -14.85 19.94
N PHE A 332 -8.14 -14.64 18.70
CA PHE A 332 -9.29 -13.80 18.34
C PHE A 332 -9.85 -14.15 16.94
N GLN A 333 -11.03 -13.63 16.63
CA GLN A 333 -11.64 -13.69 15.30
C GLN A 333 -11.28 -12.44 14.49
N ALA A 334 -11.00 -12.61 13.21
CA ALA A 334 -10.69 -11.53 12.28
C ALA A 334 -11.05 -11.92 10.84
N GLU A 335 -10.91 -11.00 9.90
CA GLU A 335 -11.02 -11.25 8.46
C GLU A 335 -9.62 -11.17 7.84
N LEU A 336 -9.21 -12.21 7.12
CA LEU A 336 -7.91 -12.31 6.48
C LEU A 336 -7.97 -11.89 5.00
N MET A 337 -7.13 -10.94 4.61
CA MET A 337 -6.78 -10.66 3.22
C MET A 337 -5.34 -11.13 2.97
N ALA A 338 -5.16 -12.22 2.22
CA ALA A 338 -3.84 -12.81 1.94
C ALA A 338 -3.19 -12.33 0.64
N ARG A 339 -3.91 -11.49 -0.12
CA ARG A 339 -3.43 -10.85 -1.35
C ARG A 339 -4.18 -9.54 -1.54
N TYR A 340 -3.47 -8.50 -1.98
CA TYR A 340 -4.08 -7.20 -2.25
C TYR A 340 -5.29 -7.32 -3.19
N ASN A 341 -6.35 -6.56 -2.89
CA ASN A 341 -7.59 -6.50 -3.66
C ASN A 341 -8.32 -7.85 -3.78
N THR A 342 -8.25 -8.67 -2.73
CA THR A 342 -9.09 -9.87 -2.59
C THR A 342 -10.11 -9.69 -1.48
N LYS A 343 -11.23 -10.40 -1.55
CA LYS A 343 -12.25 -10.36 -0.49
C LYS A 343 -11.64 -10.91 0.81
N PRO A 344 -11.70 -10.17 1.94
CA PRO A 344 -11.33 -10.71 3.24
C PRO A 344 -12.17 -11.93 3.61
N VAL A 345 -11.55 -12.94 4.21
CA VAL A 345 -12.20 -14.20 4.60
C VAL A 345 -12.16 -14.37 6.11
N PRO A 346 -13.28 -14.70 6.78
CA PRO A 346 -13.29 -14.96 8.22
C PRO A 346 -12.25 -16.01 8.63
N CYS A 347 -11.54 -15.74 9.72
CA CYS A 347 -10.47 -16.59 10.23
C CYS A 347 -10.33 -16.49 11.76
N ARG A 348 -9.85 -17.58 12.35
CA ARG A 348 -9.37 -17.59 13.72
C ARG A 348 -7.87 -17.34 13.74
N VAL A 349 -7.45 -16.34 14.51
CA VAL A 349 -6.04 -15.94 14.62
C VAL A 349 -5.48 -16.35 15.98
N LYS A 350 -4.26 -16.87 16.00
CA LYS A 350 -3.43 -17.04 17.20
C LYS A 350 -2.16 -16.22 17.06
N ALA A 351 -1.89 -15.31 17.99
CA ALA A 351 -0.72 -14.44 17.97
C ALA A 351 0.27 -14.84 19.07
N GLU A 352 1.49 -15.19 18.70
CA GLU A 352 2.52 -15.67 19.63
C GLU A 352 3.94 -15.46 19.05
N GLY A 353 4.90 -15.14 19.91
CA GLY A 353 6.32 -15.12 19.53
C GLY A 353 6.67 -14.12 18.43
N GLY A 354 5.93 -13.01 18.31
CA GLY A 354 6.13 -12.02 17.25
C GLY A 354 5.58 -12.43 15.88
N ALA A 355 4.86 -13.54 15.78
CA ALA A 355 4.18 -14.03 14.59
C ALA A 355 2.67 -14.21 14.85
N PHE A 356 1.92 -14.53 13.80
CA PHE A 356 0.56 -15.06 13.96
C PHE A 356 0.27 -16.21 13.00
N GLU A 357 -0.66 -17.06 13.42
CA GLU A 357 -1.25 -18.11 12.61
C GLU A 357 -2.72 -17.77 12.37
N ALA A 358 -3.20 -17.99 11.15
CA ALA A 358 -4.60 -17.77 10.78
C ALA A 358 -5.18 -19.04 10.17
N SER A 359 -6.32 -19.49 10.70
CA SER A 359 -7.09 -20.64 10.20
C SER A 359 -8.42 -20.17 9.64
N CYS A 360 -8.70 -20.50 8.38
CA CYS A 360 -9.94 -20.17 7.68
C CYS A 360 -10.81 -21.42 7.51
N GLU A 361 -12.09 -21.32 7.88
CA GLU A 361 -13.08 -22.38 7.65
C GLU A 361 -13.39 -22.52 6.16
N GLU A 362 -13.53 -21.40 5.47
CA GLU A 362 -13.60 -21.32 4.02
C GLU A 362 -12.20 -21.31 3.40
N ARG A 363 -12.04 -21.92 2.21
CA ARG A 363 -10.73 -21.90 1.52
C ARG A 363 -10.45 -20.52 0.95
N VAL A 364 -9.34 -19.94 1.36
CA VAL A 364 -8.70 -18.80 0.70
C VAL A 364 -7.93 -19.31 -0.52
N TRP A 365 -8.06 -18.65 -1.66
CA TRP A 365 -7.34 -19.06 -2.85
C TRP A 365 -5.85 -18.72 -2.75
N ALA A 366 -4.99 -19.73 -2.90
CA ALA A 366 -3.56 -19.59 -3.12
C ALA A 366 -2.82 -18.75 -2.05
N LEU A 367 -2.85 -19.23 -0.81
CA LEU A 367 -2.01 -18.70 0.26
C LEU A 367 -0.54 -18.89 -0.13
N THR A 368 0.17 -17.79 -0.37
CA THR A 368 1.46 -17.79 -1.06
C THR A 368 2.56 -17.22 -0.16
N PRO A 369 3.61 -17.98 0.18
CA PRO A 369 4.76 -17.44 0.90
C PRO A 369 5.40 -16.22 0.21
N GLY A 370 5.78 -15.22 0.99
CA GLY A 370 6.26 -13.91 0.54
C GLY A 370 5.16 -12.85 0.34
N GLN A 371 3.90 -13.25 0.14
CA GLN A 371 2.79 -12.30 0.16
C GLN A 371 2.51 -11.84 1.59
N HIS A 372 1.79 -10.73 1.73
CA HIS A 372 1.39 -10.25 3.05
C HIS A 372 -0.01 -10.77 3.40
N ALA A 373 -0.17 -11.20 4.65
CA ALA A 373 -1.45 -11.51 5.26
C ALA A 373 -1.85 -10.33 6.15
N VAL A 374 -2.96 -9.66 5.85
CA VAL A 374 -3.47 -8.52 6.60
C VAL A 374 -4.81 -8.89 7.25
N LEU A 375 -4.95 -8.54 8.52
CA LEU A 375 -6.08 -8.88 9.37
C LEU A 375 -6.96 -7.66 9.60
N PHE A 376 -8.26 -7.84 9.43
CA PHE A 376 -9.27 -6.80 9.55
C PHE A 376 -10.32 -7.17 10.60
N ARG A 377 -10.99 -6.15 11.13
CA ARG A 377 -12.25 -6.25 11.87
C ARG A 377 -13.22 -5.24 11.28
N GLY A 378 -14.06 -5.68 10.33
CA GLY A 378 -14.86 -4.77 9.54
C GLY A 378 -13.96 -3.83 8.73
N ASP A 379 -14.00 -2.55 9.04
CA ASP A 379 -13.16 -1.55 8.38
C ASP A 379 -11.81 -1.32 9.07
N GLU A 380 -11.61 -1.79 10.30
CA GLU A 380 -10.35 -1.58 11.02
C GLU A 380 -9.27 -2.57 10.57
N VAL A 381 -8.08 -2.06 10.25
CA VAL A 381 -6.88 -2.86 10.05
C VAL A 381 -6.24 -3.14 11.39
N LEU A 382 -6.22 -4.41 11.80
CA LEU A 382 -5.62 -4.83 13.07
C LEU A 382 -4.09 -4.89 12.94
N GLY A 383 -3.61 -5.45 11.83
CA GLY A 383 -2.19 -5.72 11.60
C GLY A 383 -1.98 -6.69 10.44
N GLY A 384 -0.75 -7.17 10.29
CA GLY A 384 -0.40 -8.13 9.25
C GLY A 384 1.03 -8.62 9.35
N GLY A 385 1.44 -9.47 8.42
CA GLY A 385 2.77 -10.06 8.38
C GLY A 385 3.06 -10.72 7.04
N VAL A 386 4.31 -11.11 6.81
CA VAL A 386 4.71 -11.83 5.59
C VAL A 386 4.40 -13.31 5.78
N ILE A 387 3.67 -13.92 4.84
CA ILE A 387 3.37 -15.34 4.86
C ILE A 387 4.68 -16.12 4.72
N VAL A 388 5.04 -16.92 5.71
CA VAL A 388 6.25 -17.77 5.69
C VAL A 388 5.94 -19.24 5.43
N SER A 389 4.71 -19.67 5.75
CA SER A 389 4.23 -21.02 5.46
C SER A 389 2.71 -21.03 5.30
N ALA A 390 2.18 -21.93 4.46
CA ALA A 390 0.75 -22.10 4.24
C ALA A 390 0.37 -23.56 3.98
N LYS A 391 -0.89 -23.91 4.26
CA LYS A 391 -1.48 -25.24 4.03
C LYS A 391 -2.89 -25.14 3.45
#